data_AF-A0A381EG61-F1
#
_entry.id   AF-A0A381EG61-F1
#
_cell.length_a   1.000
_cell.length_b   1.000
_cell.length_c   1.000
_cell.angle_alpha   90.00
_cell.angle_beta   90.00
_cell.angle_gamma   90.00
#
_symmetry.space_group_name_H-M   'P 1'
#
loop_
_entity.id
_entity.type
_entity.pdbx_description
1 polymer ?
#
loop_
_entity_poly.entity_id
_entity_poly.type
_entity_poly.pdbx_seq_one_letter_code
_entity_poly.pdbx_strand_id
1 'polypeptide(L)' 'MTTATKTLLLALLLTGCASRAPVIIDSACDRFAVIYPSRQDTMETQRQILIHNRAWRAACIGGKVVP' A
#
# COMPACT_ATOMS: atom_id res chain seq x y z
N MET A 1 48.35 6.81 -4.43
CA MET A 1 47.61 6.26 -3.26
C MET A 1 46.24 6.93 -3.05
N THR A 2 46.10 8.22 -3.28
CA THR A 2 44.86 8.98 -3.02
C THR A 2 43.70 8.72 -4.00
N THR A 3 43.98 8.29 -5.23
CA THR A 3 42.95 8.00 -6.26
C THR A 3 42.20 6.70 -5.97
N ALA A 4 42.91 5.65 -5.56
CA ALA A 4 42.31 4.36 -5.20
C ALA A 4 41.40 4.45 -3.96
N THR A 5 41.75 5.30 -2.99
CA THR A 5 40.91 5.52 -1.81
C THR A 5 39.60 6.24 -2.17
N LYS A 6 39.68 7.23 -3.07
CA LYS A 6 38.50 7.98 -3.55
C LYS A 6 37.54 7.11 -4.34
N THR A 7 38.04 6.24 -5.22
CA THR A 7 37.20 5.32 -6.00
C THR A 7 36.54 4.27 -5.12
N LEU A 8 37.26 3.75 -4.11
CA LEU A 8 36.70 2.81 -3.15
C LEU A 8 35.58 3.44 -2.30
N LEU A 9 35.80 4.66 -1.79
CA LEU A 9 34.79 5.42 -1.05
C LEU A 9 33.53 5.66 -1.88
N LEU A 10 33.69 6.06 -3.14
CA LEU A 10 32.57 6.29 -4.05
C LEU A 10 31.78 4.99 -4.30
N ALA A 11 32.48 3.88 -4.53
CA ALA A 11 31.86 2.58 -4.73
C ALA A 11 31.07 2.11 -3.49
N LEU A 12 31.57 2.31 -2.28
CA LEU A 12 30.84 1.99 -1.05
C LEU A 12 29.58 2.85 -0.88
N LEU A 13 29.66 4.15 -1.15
CA LEU A 13 28.53 5.07 -1.04
C LEU A 13 27.39 4.72 -2.02
N LEU A 14 27.72 4.24 -3.22
CA LEU A 14 26.74 3.86 -4.25
C LEU A 14 25.98 2.56 -3.92
N THR A 15 26.47 1.71 -3.03
CA THR A 15 25.76 0.47 -2.63
C THR A 15 24.48 0.75 -1.82
N GLY A 16 24.37 1.90 -1.16
CA GLY A 16 23.16 2.31 -0.45
C GLY A 16 21.97 2.64 -1.37
N CYS A 17 22.25 3.06 -2.62
CA CYS A 17 21.22 3.36 -3.62
C CYS A 17 20.62 2.11 -4.28
N ALA A 18 21.28 0.96 -4.16
CA ALA A 18 20.73 -0.34 -4.55
C ALA A 18 19.77 -0.85 -3.46
N SER A 19 18.79 -0.04 -3.06
CA SER A 19 17.80 -0.43 -2.07
C SER A 19 16.87 -1.48 -2.70
N ARG A 20 16.58 -2.57 -1.97
CA ARG A 20 15.47 -3.48 -2.34
C ARG A 20 14.18 -2.66 -2.44
N ALA A 21 13.31 -3.02 -3.38
CA ALA A 21 11.97 -2.45 -3.44
C ALA A 21 11.34 -2.48 -2.03
N PRO A 22 10.70 -1.38 -1.58
CA PRO A 22 10.13 -1.34 -0.25
C PRO A 22 9.16 -2.50 -0.11
N VAL A 23 9.23 -3.21 1.02
CA VAL A 23 8.21 -4.18 1.37
C VAL A 23 6.97 -3.37 1.72
N ILE A 24 6.09 -3.19 0.73
CA ILE A 24 4.78 -2.58 0.96
C ILE A 24 3.92 -3.66 1.61
N ILE A 25 3.85 -3.61 2.93
CA ILE A 25 2.88 -4.39 3.69
C ILE A 25 1.56 -3.64 3.59
N ASP A 26 0.64 -4.15 2.76
CA ASP A 26 -0.72 -3.64 2.72
C ASP A 26 -1.45 -4.02 4.01
N SER A 27 -1.29 -3.19 5.03
CA SER A 27 -1.97 -3.33 6.32
C SER A 27 -3.44 -2.91 6.27
N ALA A 28 -4.00 -2.57 5.09
CA ALA A 28 -5.38 -2.14 5.00
C ALA A 28 -6.35 -3.23 5.49
N CYS A 29 -6.02 -4.50 5.25
CA CYS A 29 -6.84 -5.63 5.70
C CYS A 29 -6.82 -5.81 7.22
N ASP A 30 -5.74 -5.40 7.89
CA ASP A 30 -5.61 -5.47 9.35
C ASP A 30 -6.23 -4.24 10.04
N ARG A 31 -6.22 -3.09 9.33
CA ARG A 31 -6.64 -1.78 9.85
C ARG A 31 -8.12 -1.50 9.63
N PHE A 32 -8.70 -2.04 8.56
CA PHE A 32 -10.06 -1.73 8.13
C PHE A 32 -10.92 -2.98 8.04
N ALA A 33 -12.22 -2.79 8.20
CA ALA A 33 -13.23 -3.83 8.07
C ALA A 33 -14.38 -3.34 7.17
N VAL A 34 -15.34 -4.23 6.94
CA VAL A 34 -16.61 -3.91 6.29
C VAL A 34 -17.35 -2.85 7.11
N ILE A 35 -17.85 -1.82 6.43
CA ILE A 35 -18.63 -0.73 7.03
C ILE A 35 -20.12 -0.95 6.75
N TYR A 36 -20.96 -0.70 7.75
CA TYR A 36 -22.42 -0.78 7.61
C TYR A 36 -23.02 0.62 7.46
N PRO A 37 -23.89 0.85 6.46
CA PRO A 37 -24.53 2.14 6.28
C PRO A 37 -25.53 2.44 7.41
N SER A 38 -25.56 3.69 7.85
CA SER A 38 -26.55 4.23 8.78
C SER A 38 -27.83 4.62 8.03
N ARG A 39 -28.96 4.64 8.76
CA ARG A 39 -30.23 5.17 8.22
C ARG A 39 -30.19 6.66 7.91
N GLN A 40 -29.25 7.38 8.51
CA GLN A 40 -29.07 8.82 8.34
C GLN A 40 -28.09 9.15 7.20
N ASP A 41 -27.47 8.14 6.60
CA ASP A 41 -26.49 8.35 5.54
C ASP A 41 -27.16 8.88 4.27
N THR A 42 -26.53 9.87 3.67
CA THR A 42 -26.90 10.34 2.34
C THR A 42 -26.63 9.26 1.30
N MET A 43 -27.27 9.38 0.13
CA MET A 43 -27.02 8.46 -1.00
C MET A 43 -25.54 8.44 -1.42
N GLU A 44 -24.84 9.57 -1.32
CA GLU A 44 -23.41 9.64 -1.65
C GLU A 44 -22.57 8.87 -0.64
N THR A 45 -22.86 9.01 0.66
CA THR A 45 -22.19 8.25 1.71
C THR A 45 -22.39 6.75 1.52
N GLN A 46 -23.63 6.32 1.22
CA GLN A 46 -23.93 4.90 0.96
C GLN A 46 -23.18 4.37 -0.26
N ARG A 47 -23.05 5.17 -1.33
CA ARG A 47 -22.26 4.82 -2.52
C ARG A 47 -20.78 4.61 -2.15
N GLN A 48 -20.21 5.48 -1.33
CA GLN A 48 -18.82 5.36 -0.89
C GLN A 48 -18.61 4.11 -0.02
N ILE A 49 -19.52 3.83 0.90
CA ILE A 49 -19.51 2.60 1.72
C ILE A 49 -19.54 1.35 0.83
N LEU A 50 -20.38 1.35 -0.22
CA LEU A 50 -20.42 0.24 -1.17
C LEU A 50 -19.09 0.04 -1.89
N ILE A 51 -18.47 1.11 -2.37
CA ILE A 51 -17.17 1.07 -3.07
C ILE A 51 -16.07 0.55 -2.12
N HIS A 52 -15.99 1.11 -0.90
CA HIS A 52 -15.05 0.66 0.13
C HIS A 52 -15.17 -0.83 0.41
N ASN A 53 -16.39 -1.30 0.67
CA ASN A 53 -16.64 -2.70 1.00
C ASN A 53 -16.32 -3.65 -0.17
N ARG A 54 -16.55 -3.24 -1.42
CA ARG A 54 -16.16 -4.03 -2.60
C ARG A 54 -14.64 -4.13 -2.74
N ALA A 55 -13.93 -3.00 -2.60
CA ALA A 55 -12.48 -2.97 -2.67
C ALA A 55 -11.85 -3.83 -1.57
N TRP A 56 -12.32 -3.69 -0.33
CA TRP A 56 -11.86 -4.48 0.81
C TRP A 56 -12.07 -5.99 0.57
N ARG A 57 -13.23 -6.40 0.06
CA ARG A 57 -13.48 -7.84 -0.21
C ARG A 57 -12.55 -8.43 -1.26
N ALA A 58 -12.19 -7.66 -2.28
CA ALA A 58 -11.27 -8.15 -3.29
C ALA A 58 -9.81 -8.17 -2.85
N ALA A 59 -9.39 -7.15 -2.10
CA ALA A 59 -8.04 -7.08 -1.59
C ALA A 59 -7.79 -8.10 -0.47
N CYS A 60 -8.76 -8.27 0.44
CA CYS A 60 -8.50 -8.92 1.73
C CYS A 60 -9.04 -10.35 1.88
N ILE A 61 -10.09 -10.73 1.13
CA ILE A 61 -10.66 -12.09 1.19
C ILE A 61 -10.64 -12.80 -0.16
N GLY A 62 -9.99 -12.22 -1.18
CA GLY A 62 -9.89 -12.80 -2.53
C GLY A 62 -11.23 -12.87 -3.30
N GLY A 63 -12.27 -12.14 -2.86
CA GLY A 63 -13.55 -12.10 -3.55
C GLY A 63 -13.45 -11.23 -4.79
N LYS A 64 -13.59 -11.80 -6.00
CA LYS A 64 -13.52 -11.04 -7.25
C LYS A 64 -14.46 -9.81 -7.21
N VAL A 65 -13.93 -8.59 -7.43
CA VAL A 65 -14.78 -7.41 -7.64
C VAL A 65 -15.54 -7.64 -8.94
N VAL A 66 -16.85 -7.85 -8.84
CA VAL A 66 -17.73 -7.72 -10.00
C VAL A 66 -18.12 -6.24 -10.10
N PRO A 67 -17.88 -5.57 -11.24
CA PRO A 67 -18.23 -4.17 -11.43
C PRO A 67 -19.73 -3.91 -11.18
#